data_AF-A0A954NFW1-F1
#
_entry.id   AF-A0A954NFW1-F1
#
_cell.length_a   1.000
_cell.length_b   1.000
_cell.length_c   1.000
_cell.angle_alpha   90.00
_cell.angle_beta   90.00
_cell.angle_gamma   90.00
#
_symmetry.space_group_name_H-M   'P 1'
#
loop_
_entity.id
_entity.type
_entity.pdbx_description
1 polymer ?
#
loop_
_entity_poly.entity_id
_entity_poly.type
_entity_poly.pdbx_seq_one_letter_code
_entity_poly.pdbx_strand_id
1 'polypeptide(L)'
;MRWDHHPSHGFRFSATDAIAILLFGAATAAGLWILGSVAWLIAFVAGHFFLFCNVFRIPRFLELTWAGCFLAVASICLVLDVEILHVMWLTPPFTLGILWYGVRRPEYRGIGSSKPDAAA
;
A
#
# COMPACT_ATOMS: atom_id res chain seq x y z
N MET A 1 34.99 1.09 0.54
CA MET A 1 34.03 1.54 -0.50
C MET A 1 32.80 2.06 0.23
N ARG A 2 32.77 3.36 0.54
CA ARG A 2 31.62 4.00 1.21
C ARG A 2 30.57 4.26 0.14
N TRP A 3 29.46 3.55 0.23
CA TRP A 3 28.29 3.82 -0.59
C TRP A 3 27.56 4.99 0.06
N ASP A 4 27.87 6.21 -0.39
CA ASP A 4 27.13 7.41 0.01
C ASP A 4 25.79 7.43 -0.73
N HIS A 5 24.91 6.47 -0.39
CA HIS A 5 23.52 6.48 -0.81
C HIS A 5 22.83 7.58 -0.03
N HIS A 6 22.69 8.77 -0.64
CA HIS A 6 21.77 9.78 -0.12
C HIS A 6 20.39 9.14 0.03
N PRO A 7 19.87 8.96 1.26
CA PRO A 7 18.54 8.45 1.44
C PRO A 7 17.60 9.50 0.85
N SER A 8 16.81 9.12 -0.15
CA SER A 8 15.72 9.96 -0.64
C SER A 8 14.64 9.97 0.44
N HIS A 9 14.40 11.13 1.04
CA HIS A 9 13.30 11.35 1.97
C HIS A 9 12.14 11.97 1.22
N GLY A 10 10.91 11.58 1.57
CA GLY A 10 9.69 12.14 1.01
C GLY A 10 8.97 11.23 0.02
N PHE A 11 7.87 11.76 -0.52
CA PHE A 11 7.01 11.10 -1.50
C PHE A 11 7.77 10.84 -2.81
N ARG A 12 7.71 9.60 -3.31
CA ARG A 12 8.26 9.24 -4.62
C ARG A 12 7.13 9.00 -5.59
N PHE A 13 7.17 9.71 -6.71
CA PHE A 13 6.28 9.47 -7.83
C PHE A 13 7.10 9.39 -9.10
N SER A 14 7.18 8.19 -9.67
CA SER A 14 7.87 7.89 -10.91
C SER A 14 6.88 7.78 -12.07
N ALA A 15 7.37 7.96 -13.30
CA ALA A 15 6.60 7.67 -14.51
C ALA A 15 6.09 6.21 -14.53
N THR A 16 6.85 5.27 -13.95
CA THR A 16 6.42 3.87 -13.78
C THR A 16 5.19 3.75 -12.88
N ASP A 17 5.08 4.58 -11.84
CA ASP A 17 3.93 4.57 -10.94
C ASP A 17 2.69 5.13 -11.64
N ALA A 18 2.86 6.19 -12.43
CA ALA A 18 1.77 6.75 -13.24
C ALA A 18 1.22 5.71 -14.23
N ILE A 19 2.10 4.99 -14.92
CA ILE A 19 1.71 3.89 -15.81
C ILE A 19 1.00 2.79 -15.03
N ALA A 20 1.52 2.38 -13.88
CA ALA A 20 0.89 1.36 -13.04
C ALA A 20 -0.53 1.77 -12.62
N ILE A 21 -0.72 3.02 -12.18
CA ILE A 21 -2.04 3.56 -11.82
C ILE A 21 -3.00 3.51 -13.01
N LEU A 22 -2.54 3.92 -14.20
CA LEU A 22 -3.38 3.86 -15.42
C LEU A 22 -3.77 2.42 -15.78
N LEU A 23 -2.82 1.47 -15.70
CA LEU A 23 -3.09 0.07 -15.99
C LEU A 23 -4.05 -0.57 -14.97
N PHE A 24 -3.85 -0.34 -13.67
CA PHE A 24 -4.77 -0.85 -12.64
C PHE A 24 -6.13 -0.17 -12.70
N GLY A 25 -6.19 1.12 -13.06
CA GLY A 25 -7.44 1.84 -13.32
C GLY A 25 -8.20 1.25 -14.50
N ALA A 26 -7.52 1.01 -15.63
CA ALA A 26 -8.11 0.37 -16.80
C ALA A 26 -8.55 -1.07 -16.51
N ALA A 27 -7.73 -1.85 -15.79
CA ALA A 27 -8.08 -3.20 -15.36
C ALA A 27 -9.29 -3.22 -14.43
N THR A 28 -9.41 -2.25 -13.52
CA THR A 28 -10.58 -2.10 -12.65
C THR A 28 -11.82 -1.74 -13.47
N ALA A 29 -11.71 -0.78 -14.40
CA ALA A 29 -12.80 -0.38 -15.27
C ALA A 29 -13.29 -1.56 -16.13
N ALA A 30 -12.38 -2.29 -16.77
CA ALA A 30 -12.70 -3.51 -17.53
C ALA A 30 -13.31 -4.59 -16.61
N GLY A 31 -12.74 -4.77 -15.41
CA GLY A 31 -13.22 -5.71 -14.41
C GLY A 31 -14.64 -5.41 -13.95
N LEU A 32 -15.05 -4.14 -13.83
CA LEU A 32 -16.41 -3.77 -13.43
C LEU A 32 -17.46 -4.33 -14.40
N TRP A 33 -17.14 -4.47 -15.70
CA TRP A 33 -18.03 -5.06 -16.70
C TRP A 33 -18.14 -6.59 -16.59
N ILE A 34 -17.12 -7.27 -16.05
CA ILE A 34 -17.02 -8.73 -16.04
C ILE A 34 -17.36 -9.31 -14.66
N LEU A 35 -16.82 -8.70 -13.60
CA LEU A 35 -16.84 -9.15 -12.21
C LEU A 35 -17.76 -8.30 -11.33
N GLY A 36 -18.36 -7.24 -11.88
CA GLY A 36 -19.17 -6.30 -11.11
C GLY A 36 -18.35 -5.61 -10.02
N SER A 37 -18.97 -5.42 -8.85
CA SER A 37 -18.38 -4.67 -7.72
C SER A 37 -17.08 -5.27 -7.18
N VAL A 38 -16.82 -6.57 -7.38
CA VAL A 38 -15.58 -7.23 -6.94
C VAL A 38 -14.33 -6.62 -7.58
N ALA A 39 -14.47 -6.04 -8.78
CA ALA A 39 -13.36 -5.37 -9.46
C ALA A 39 -12.75 -4.21 -8.65
N TRP A 40 -13.51 -3.60 -7.73
CA TRP A 40 -13.00 -2.57 -6.82
C TRP A 40 -11.83 -3.05 -5.95
N LEU A 41 -11.73 -4.37 -5.69
CA LEU A 41 -10.59 -4.94 -4.97
C LEU A 41 -9.26 -4.72 -5.69
N ILE A 42 -9.26 -4.67 -7.03
CA ILE A 42 -8.05 -4.42 -7.83
C ILE A 42 -7.51 -3.03 -7.52
N ALA A 43 -8.34 -1.99 -7.67
CA ALA A 43 -7.98 -0.62 -7.34
C ALA A 43 -7.63 -0.46 -5.85
N PHE A 44 -8.37 -1.13 -4.96
CA PHE A 44 -8.13 -1.07 -3.52
C PHE A 44 -6.75 -1.60 -3.15
N VAL A 45 -6.40 -2.80 -3.60
CA VAL A 45 -5.09 -3.43 -3.32
C VAL A 45 -3.96 -2.64 -3.98
N ALA A 46 -4.11 -2.26 -5.24
CA ALA A 46 -3.11 -1.46 -5.95
C ALA A 46 -2.86 -0.10 -5.26
N GLY A 47 -3.93 0.56 -4.80
CA GLY A 47 -3.85 1.81 -4.04
C GLY A 47 -3.10 1.65 -2.73
N HIS A 48 -3.30 0.55 -2.00
CA HIS A 48 -2.58 0.27 -0.75
C HIS A 48 -1.10 0.01 -0.98
N PHE A 49 -0.73 -0.77 -2.00
CA PHE A 49 0.68 -0.95 -2.35
C PHE A 49 1.32 0.38 -2.77
N PHE A 50 0.63 1.21 -3.53
CA PHE A 50 1.12 2.56 -3.85
C PHE A 50 1.32 3.40 -2.58
N LEU A 51 0.35 3.35 -1.65
CA LEU A 51 0.44 4.03 -0.35
C LEU A 51 1.69 3.57 0.44
N PHE A 52 1.93 2.27 0.51
CA PHE A 52 3.04 1.71 1.26
C PHE A 52 4.40 1.93 0.61
N CYS A 53 4.52 1.72 -0.70
CA CYS A 53 5.79 1.76 -1.41
C CYS A 53 6.23 3.20 -1.75
N ASN A 54 5.28 4.07 -2.11
CA ASN A 54 5.56 5.38 -2.69
C ASN A 54 5.28 6.55 -1.74
N VAL A 55 4.23 6.45 -0.90
CA VAL A 55 3.86 7.52 0.04
C VAL A 55 4.58 7.38 1.37
N PHE A 56 4.37 6.26 2.07
CA PHE A 56 4.92 6.05 3.41
C PHE A 56 6.27 5.32 3.37
N ARG A 57 6.59 4.63 2.28
CA ARG A 57 7.85 3.91 2.09
C ARG A 57 8.19 3.01 3.29
N ILE A 58 7.20 2.24 3.72
CA ILE A 58 7.32 1.34 4.86
C ILE A 58 8.22 0.13 4.49
N PRO A 59 8.85 -0.54 5.47
CA PRO A 59 9.67 -1.71 5.18
C PRO A 59 8.82 -2.86 4.60
N ARG A 60 9.38 -3.57 3.62
CA ARG A 60 8.76 -4.68 2.89
C ARG A 60 8.13 -5.76 3.80
N PHE A 61 8.72 -6.00 4.97
CA PHE A 61 8.14 -6.94 5.95
C PHE A 61 6.72 -6.53 6.38
N LEU A 62 6.47 -5.24 6.62
CA LEU A 62 5.15 -4.74 7.01
C LEU A 62 4.15 -4.83 5.86
N GLU A 63 4.59 -4.63 4.61
CA GLU A 63 3.76 -4.82 3.42
C GLU A 63 3.30 -6.28 3.29
N LEU A 64 4.20 -7.24 3.50
CA LEU A 64 3.85 -8.66 3.48
C LEU A 64 2.90 -9.03 4.61
N THR A 65 3.11 -8.49 5.82
CA THR A 65 2.18 -8.70 6.94
C THR A 65 0.79 -8.19 6.59
N TRP A 66 0.68 -6.99 6.01
CA TRP A 66 -0.60 -6.45 5.54
C TRP A 66 -1.25 -7.35 4.48
N ALA A 67 -0.49 -7.80 3.48
CA ALA A 67 -0.99 -8.67 2.42
C ALA A 67 -1.48 -10.02 2.97
N GLY A 68 -0.75 -10.60 3.94
CA GLY A 68 -1.18 -11.81 4.63
C GLY A 68 -2.48 -11.62 5.41
N CYS A 69 -2.62 -10.51 6.14
CA CYS A 69 -3.87 -10.18 6.84
C CYS A 69 -5.03 -9.99 5.86
N PHE A 70 -4.82 -9.25 4.76
CA PHE A 70 -5.84 -9.05 3.72
C PHE A 70 -6.31 -10.39 3.13
N LEU A 71 -5.37 -11.27 2.75
CA LEU A 71 -5.70 -12.58 2.20
C LEU A 71 -6.44 -13.47 3.21
N ALA A 72 -6.07 -13.41 4.49
CA ALA A 72 -6.77 -14.14 5.54
C ALA A 72 -8.23 -13.66 5.68
N VAL A 73 -8.45 -12.34 5.76
CA VAL A 73 -9.80 -11.76 5.87
C VAL A 73 -10.63 -12.09 4.61
N ALA A 74 -10.04 -11.96 3.42
CA ALA A 74 -10.72 -12.32 2.17
C ALA A 74 -11.09 -13.81 2.11
N SER A 75 -10.19 -14.69 2.55
CA SER A 75 -10.45 -16.13 2.60
C SER A 75 -11.57 -16.47 3.60
N ILE A 76 -11.60 -15.80 4.75
CA ILE A 76 -12.67 -15.96 5.74
C ILE A 76 -14.01 -15.51 5.16
N CYS A 77 -14.07 -14.37 4.47
CA CYS A 77 -15.29 -13.92 3.79
C CYS A 77 -15.78 -14.95 2.76
N LEU A 78 -14.88 -15.55 1.98
CA LEU A 78 -15.23 -16.59 1.01
C LEU A 78 -15.75 -17.87 1.68
N VAL A 79 -15.13 -18.31 2.79
CA VAL A 79 -15.55 -19.52 3.51
C VAL A 79 -16.90 -19.33 4.21
N LEU A 80 -17.16 -18.13 4.72
CA LEU A 80 -18.42 -17.78 5.39
C LEU A 80 -19.52 -17.33 4.41
N ASP A 81 -19.26 -17.34 3.10
CA ASP A 81 -20.16 -16.86 2.04
C ASP A 81 -20.68 -15.44 2.29
N VAL A 82 -19.83 -14.60 2.88
CA VAL A 82 -20.10 -13.18 3.14
C VAL A 82 -19.61 -12.37 1.94
N GLU A 83 -20.32 -11.29 1.63
CA GLU A 83 -19.95 -10.40 0.52
C GLU A 83 -18.49 -9.94 0.66
N ILE A 84 -17.66 -10.23 -0.35
CA ILE A 84 -16.21 -10.01 -0.32
C ILE A 84 -15.82 -8.53 -0.19
N LEU A 85 -16.74 -7.60 -0.46
CA LEU A 85 -16.51 -6.17 -0.26
C LEU A 85 -16.37 -5.78 1.22
N HIS A 86 -16.84 -6.61 2.15
CA HIS A 86 -16.60 -6.41 3.59
C HIS A 86 -15.11 -6.34 3.92
N VAL A 87 -14.26 -7.01 3.13
CA VAL A 87 -12.80 -6.93 3.26
C VAL A 87 -12.31 -5.48 3.16
N MET A 88 -12.94 -4.65 2.31
CA MET A 88 -12.56 -3.23 2.14
C MET A 88 -12.84 -2.39 3.38
N TRP A 89 -13.78 -2.79 4.23
CA TRP A 89 -14.10 -2.10 5.50
C TRP A 89 -13.31 -2.65 6.68
N LEU A 90 -12.99 -3.94 6.66
CA LEU A 90 -12.24 -4.61 7.72
C LEU A 90 -10.72 -4.40 7.63
N THR A 91 -10.19 -4.14 6.43
CA THR A 91 -8.75 -3.98 6.19
C THR A 91 -8.16 -2.61 6.60
N PRO A 92 -8.85 -1.46 6.44
CA PRO A 92 -8.30 -0.15 6.77
C PRO A 92 -7.79 0.02 8.20
N PRO A 93 -8.42 -0.54 9.25
CA PRO A 93 -7.86 -0.54 10.59
C PRO A 93 -6.45 -1.17 10.66
N PHE A 94 -6.23 -2.28 9.95
CA PHE A 94 -4.90 -2.92 9.86
C PHE A 94 -3.91 -2.04 9.08
N THR A 95 -4.36 -1.44 7.97
CA THR A 95 -3.58 -0.44 7.21
C THR A 95 -3.11 0.68 8.13
N LEU A 96 -4.03 1.29 8.88
CA LEU A 96 -3.73 2.39 9.80
C LEU A 96 -2.77 1.95 10.91
N GLY A 97 -2.96 0.77 11.50
CA GLY A 97 -2.06 0.23 12.52
C GLY A 97 -0.64 0.03 11.99
N ILE A 98 -0.49 -0.52 10.78
CA ILE A 98 0.80 -0.73 10.14
C ILE A 98 1.46 0.59 9.76
N LEU A 99 0.70 1.55 9.22
CA LEU A 99 1.23 2.88 8.89
C LEU A 99 1.68 3.62 10.16
N TRP A 100 0.85 3.63 11.19
CA TRP A 100 1.17 4.24 12.48
C TRP A 100 2.45 3.67 13.09
N TYR A 101 2.59 2.35 13.05
CA TYR A 101 3.80 1.68 13.50
C TYR A 101 5.02 1.99 12.61
N GLY A 102 4.83 2.00 11.28
CA GLY A 102 5.87 2.27 10.30
C GLY A 102 6.40 3.70 10.36
N VAL A 103 5.53 4.69 10.55
CA VAL A 103 5.90 6.12 10.68
C VAL A 103 6.72 6.39 11.95
N ARG A 104 6.50 5.61 13.01
CA ARG A 104 7.24 5.72 14.28
C ARG A 104 8.61 5.06 14.26
N ARG A 105 8.96 4.31 13.20
CA ARG A 105 10.28 3.67 13.09
C ARG A 105 11.35 4.71 12.77
N PRO A 106 12.57 4.58 13.33
CA PRO A 106 13.69 5.49 13.03
C PRO A 106 14.14 5.44 11.56
N GLU A 107 13.76 4.37 10.84
CA GLU A 107 14.08 4.16 9.42
C GLU A 107 13.03 4.75 8.47
N TYR A 108 12.03 5.47 8.99
CA TYR A 108 10.94 6.04 8.19
C TYR A 108 11.43 7.15 7.26
N ARG A 109 11.16 6.98 5.97
CA ARG A 109 11.63 7.87 4.89
C ARG A 109 10.51 8.40 3.99
N GLY A 110 9.25 8.11 4.32
CA GLY A 110 8.10 8.52 3.53
C GLY A 110 7.77 10.00 3.66
N ILE A 111 6.55 10.36 3.29
CA ILE A 111 6.01 11.71 3.39
C ILE A 111 6.18 12.28 4.81
N GLY A 112 6.65 13.53 4.92
CA GLY A 112 6.89 14.21 6.20
C GLY A 112 8.20 13.82 6.91
N SER A 113 9.02 12.93 6.34
CA SER A 113 10.38 12.66 6.84
C SER A 113 11.31 13.82 6.45
N SER A 114 11.79 14.57 7.43
CA SER A 114 12.87 15.55 7.25
C SER A 114 14.22 14.84 7.26
N LYS A 115 15.18 15.30 6.44
CA LYS A 115 16.59 14.94 6.65
C LYS A 115 16.93 15.32 8.11
N PRO A 116 17.70 14.50 8.86
CA PRO A 116 18.38 15.05 10.02
C PRO A 116 19.23 16.21 9.51
N ASP A 117 18.99 17.41 10.03
CA ASP A 117 19.84 18.55 9.71
C ASP A 117 21.28 18.10 9.93
N ALA A 118 22.11 18.22 8.90
CA ALA A 118 23.53 18.08 9.07
C ALA A 118 23.91 19.16 10.07
N ALA A 119 24.15 18.76 11.31
CA ALA A 119 24.61 19.65 12.36
C ALA A 119 25.79 20.47 11.81
N ALA A 120 25.55 21.76 11.65
CA ALA A 120 26.54 22.81 11.52
C ALA A 120 26.02 24.00 12.32
#